data_AF-I4VSY3-F1
#
_entry.id   AF-I4VSY3-F1
#
_cell.length_a   1.000
_cell.length_b   1.000
_cell.length_c   1.000
_cell.angle_alpha   90.00
_cell.angle_beta   90.00
_cell.angle_gamma   90.00
#
_symmetry.space_group_name_H-M   'P 1'
#
loop_
_entity.id
_entity.type
_entity.pdbx_description
1 polymer ?
#
loop_
_entity_poly.entity_id
_entity_poly.type
_entity_poly.pdbx_seq_one_letter_code
_entity_poly.pdbx_strand_id
1 'polypeptide(L)'
;MTDHDDRFGMPESAFKAARESHGLDSPVFRAGMYVPTRYEVATLSPAKLLPIVVDWMWESPSELIPNNEQISELRAILLSRPDTAKAEVRELIVACEDYLKV
;
A
#
# COMPACT_ATOMS: atom_id res chain seq x y z
N MET A 1 10.29 9.23 15.55
CA MET A 1 9.02 8.50 15.73
C MET A 1 8.29 8.61 14.41
N THR A 2 8.11 7.51 13.71
CA THR A 2 7.38 7.50 12.43
C THR A 2 5.90 7.73 12.73
N ASP A 3 5.26 8.66 12.02
CA ASP A 3 3.84 8.97 12.19
C ASP A 3 3.00 7.74 11.79
N HIS A 4 2.06 7.35 12.65
CA HIS A 4 1.23 6.16 12.46
C HIS A 4 0.18 6.35 11.36
N ASP A 5 -0.29 7.57 11.17
CA ASP A 5 -1.31 7.91 10.17
C ASP A 5 -0.68 8.30 8.82
N ASP A 6 0.65 8.39 8.76
CA ASP A 6 1.39 8.61 7.52
C ASP A 6 1.18 7.46 6.52
N ARG A 7 1.00 7.85 5.26
CA ARG A 7 0.84 6.95 4.11
C ARG A 7 2.16 6.82 3.36
N PHE A 8 3.21 6.51 4.11
CA PHE A 8 4.57 6.35 3.59
C PHE A 8 5.09 7.62 2.87
N GLY A 9 4.80 8.80 3.41
CA GLY A 9 5.20 10.09 2.83
C GLY A 9 4.45 10.49 1.55
N MET A 10 3.40 9.76 1.16
CA MET A 10 2.58 10.10 0.00
C MET A 10 1.88 11.44 0.22
N PRO A 11 2.12 12.48 -0.62
CA PRO A 11 1.57 13.80 -0.37
C PRO A 11 0.08 13.86 -0.67
N GLU A 12 -0.67 14.69 0.07
CA GLU A 12 -2.10 14.91 -0.17
C GLU A 12 -2.42 15.34 -1.62
N SER A 13 -1.50 16.08 -2.25
CA SER A 13 -1.62 16.50 -3.65
C SER A 13 -1.66 15.32 -4.62
N ALA A 14 -1.00 14.20 -4.33
CA ALA A 14 -1.04 12.99 -5.15
C ALA A 14 -2.43 12.35 -5.11
N PHE A 15 -3.04 12.25 -3.92
CA PHE A 15 -4.41 11.75 -3.78
C PHE A 15 -5.43 12.65 -4.49
N LYS A 16 -5.24 13.97 -4.40
CA LYS A 16 -6.07 14.93 -5.13
C LYS A 16 -5.93 14.73 -6.64
N ALA A 17 -4.70 14.66 -7.15
CA ALA A 17 -4.44 14.45 -8.58
C ALA A 17 -5.05 13.13 -9.07
N ALA A 18 -4.82 12.01 -8.38
CA ALA A 18 -5.41 10.71 -8.70
C ALA A 18 -6.95 10.77 -8.75
N ARG A 19 -7.57 11.47 -7.79
CA ARG A 19 -9.02 11.65 -7.77
C ARG A 19 -9.52 12.46 -8.97
N GLU A 20 -8.80 13.52 -9.34
CA GLU A 20 -9.15 14.37 -10.49
C GLU A 20 -8.97 13.63 -11.82
N SER A 21 -7.89 12.86 -11.98
CA SER A 21 -7.58 12.14 -13.22
C SER A 21 -8.36 10.84 -13.40
N HIS A 22 -8.74 10.18 -12.31
CA HIS A 22 -9.27 8.82 -12.34
C HIS A 22 -10.49 8.56 -11.46
N GLY A 23 -10.94 9.54 -10.67
CA GLY A 23 -12.03 9.37 -9.71
C GLY A 23 -13.32 10.11 -10.08
N LEU A 24 -13.24 11.38 -10.51
CA LEU A 24 -14.43 12.24 -10.67
C LEU A 24 -15.32 11.85 -11.85
N ASP A 25 -14.73 11.57 -13.01
CA ASP A 25 -15.46 11.27 -14.25
C ASP A 25 -15.17 9.86 -14.80
N SER A 26 -14.63 8.97 -13.96
CA SER A 26 -14.32 7.61 -14.39
C SER A 26 -15.60 6.78 -14.50
N PRO A 27 -15.89 6.17 -15.67
CA PRO A 27 -17.04 5.28 -15.84
C PRO A 27 -16.86 3.93 -15.12
N VAL A 28 -15.69 3.68 -14.53
CA VAL A 28 -15.33 2.43 -13.85
C VAL A 28 -14.74 2.69 -12.46
N PHE A 29 -14.97 1.76 -11.54
CA PHE A 29 -14.27 1.74 -10.26
C PHE A 29 -12.80 1.39 -10.48
N ARG A 30 -11.90 2.25 -9.98
CA ARG A 30 -10.46 2.05 -10.11
C ARG A 30 -9.86 1.49 -8.81
N ALA A 31 -9.15 0.37 -8.92
CA ALA A 31 -8.34 -0.19 -7.85
C ALA A 31 -7.07 0.67 -7.62
N GLY A 32 -6.37 0.45 -6.50
CA GLY A 32 -5.11 1.14 -6.20
C GLY A 32 -5.23 2.64 -5.89
N MET A 33 -6.46 3.16 -5.74
CA MET A 33 -6.72 4.54 -5.34
C MET A 33 -6.49 4.81 -3.84
N TYR A 34 -6.25 3.75 -3.06
CA TYR A 34 -6.06 3.81 -1.62
C TYR A 34 -4.66 3.37 -1.24
N VAL A 35 -3.96 4.22 -0.49
CA VAL A 35 -2.66 3.90 0.11
C VAL A 35 -2.89 3.68 1.60
N PRO A 36 -2.51 2.51 2.16
CA PRO A 36 -2.70 2.24 3.58
C PRO A 36 -1.81 3.13 4.45
N THR A 37 -2.28 3.45 5.66
CA THR A 37 -1.42 4.06 6.66
C THR A 37 -0.48 3.02 7.28
N ARG A 38 0.62 3.47 7.89
CA ARG A 38 1.53 2.58 8.63
C ARG A 38 0.81 1.82 9.75
N TYR A 39 -0.13 2.49 10.42
CA TYR A 39 -0.98 1.87 11.44
C TYR A 39 -1.84 0.75 10.86
N GLU A 40 -2.46 0.96 9.70
CA GLU A 40 -3.27 -0.07 9.03
C GLU A 40 -2.43 -1.28 8.63
N VAL A 41 -1.24 -1.06 8.08
CA VAL A 41 -0.30 -2.14 7.76
C VAL A 41 0.08 -2.93 9.01
N ALA A 42 0.25 -2.27 10.15
CA ALA A 42 0.62 -2.93 11.40
C ALA A 42 -0.55 -3.71 12.04
N THR A 43 -1.80 -3.26 11.86
CA THR A 43 -2.92 -3.68 12.72
C THR A 43 -4.10 -4.33 11.99
N LEU A 44 -4.31 -4.05 10.70
CA LEU A 44 -5.40 -4.69 9.96
C LEU A 44 -5.22 -6.20 9.91
N SER A 45 -6.34 -6.93 9.91
CA SER A 45 -6.30 -8.37 9.68
C SER A 45 -5.69 -8.66 8.30
N PRO A 46 -4.90 -9.73 8.15
CA PRO A 46 -4.24 -10.01 6.88
C PRO A 46 -5.20 -10.11 5.68
N ALA A 47 -6.39 -10.69 5.88
CA ALA A 47 -7.44 -10.76 4.86
C ALA A 47 -7.94 -9.39 4.38
N LYS A 48 -7.92 -8.35 5.22
CA LYS A 48 -8.28 -6.98 4.83
C LYS A 48 -7.09 -6.25 4.20
N LEU A 49 -5.89 -6.49 4.73
CA LEU A 49 -4.68 -5.81 4.28
C LEU A 49 -4.24 -6.28 2.89
N LEU A 50 -4.39 -7.58 2.60
CA LEU A 50 -3.94 -8.20 1.35
C LEU A 50 -4.43 -7.47 0.10
N PRO A 51 -5.75 -7.32 -0.15
CA PRO A 51 -6.23 -6.64 -1.35
C PRO A 51 -5.79 -5.18 -1.42
N ILE A 52 -5.75 -4.47 -0.29
CA ILE A 52 -5.33 -3.05 -0.24
C ILE A 52 -3.88 -2.89 -0.73
N VAL A 53 -2.97 -3.71 -0.20
CA VAL A 53 -1.55 -3.59 -0.52
C VAL A 53 -1.27 -4.08 -1.95
N VAL A 54 -1.91 -5.17 -2.38
CA VAL A 54 -1.75 -5.67 -3.76
C VAL A 54 -2.25 -4.64 -4.77
N ASP A 55 -3.44 -4.07 -4.56
CA ASP A 55 -3.99 -3.02 -5.41
C ASP A 55 -3.07 -1.79 -5.45
N TRP A 56 -2.54 -1.37 -4.29
CA TRP A 56 -1.61 -0.25 -4.24
C TRP A 56 -0.30 -0.55 -5.00
N MET A 57 0.22 -1.77 -4.92
CA MET A 57 1.48 -2.11 -5.59
C MET A 57 1.35 -2.23 -7.11
N TRP A 58 0.25 -2.80 -7.61
CA TRP A 58 0.18 -3.24 -9.01
C TRP A 58 -0.87 -2.50 -9.84
N GLU A 59 -1.91 -1.94 -9.21
CA GLU A 59 -3.05 -1.34 -9.90
C GLU A 59 -3.13 0.19 -9.70
N SER A 60 -2.20 0.76 -8.93
CA SER A 60 -2.18 2.19 -8.63
C SER A 60 -2.13 3.06 -9.88
N PRO A 61 -2.86 4.18 -9.89
CA PRO A 61 -2.63 5.22 -10.87
C PRO A 61 -1.22 5.80 -10.71
N SER A 62 -0.70 6.43 -11.77
CA SER A 62 0.68 6.95 -11.84
C SER A 62 1.08 7.84 -10.66
N GLU A 63 0.12 8.55 -10.09
CA GLU A 63 0.26 9.49 -8.99
C GLU A 63 0.49 8.79 -7.64
N LEU A 64 0.08 7.53 -7.52
CA LEU A 64 0.12 6.74 -6.27
C LEU A 64 1.03 5.51 -6.37
N ILE A 65 1.71 5.29 -7.50
CA ILE A 65 2.66 4.18 -7.66
C ILE A 65 3.72 4.28 -6.54
N PRO A 66 3.89 3.23 -5.73
CA PRO A 66 4.88 3.27 -4.65
C PRO A 66 6.31 3.24 -5.20
N ASN A 67 7.22 3.91 -4.50
CA ASN A 67 8.65 3.78 -4.77
C ASN A 67 9.29 2.68 -3.89
N ASN A 68 10.55 2.35 -4.18
CA ASN A 68 11.26 1.28 -3.48
C ASN A 68 11.48 1.56 -1.98
N GLU A 69 11.58 2.83 -1.57
CA GLU A 69 11.68 3.19 -0.16
C GLU A 69 10.37 2.89 0.58
N GLN A 70 9.23 3.29 0.01
CA GLN A 70 7.90 3.02 0.56
C GLN A 70 7.63 1.52 0.68
N ILE A 71 7.98 0.72 -0.33
CA ILE A 71 7.82 -0.75 -0.28
C ILE A 71 8.79 -1.39 0.72
N SER A 72 10.01 -0.88 0.86
CA SER A 72 10.96 -1.35 1.87
C SER A 72 10.44 -1.12 3.29
N GLU A 73 9.84 0.04 3.54
CA GLU A 73 9.22 0.38 4.83
C GLU A 73 7.97 -0.45 5.10
N LEU A 74 7.09 -0.63 4.09
CA LEU A 74 5.93 -1.52 4.16
C LEU A 74 6.36 -2.93 4.58
N ARG A 75 7.38 -3.49 3.92
CA ARG A 75 7.95 -4.80 4.24
C ARG A 75 8.50 -4.86 5.66
N ALA A 76 9.17 -3.81 6.13
CA ALA A 76 9.70 -3.75 7.49
C ALA A 76 8.58 -3.81 8.54
N ILE A 77 7.45 -3.12 8.31
CA ILE A 77 6.28 -3.19 9.19
C ILE A 77 5.69 -4.60 9.16
N LEU A 78 5.49 -5.19 7.98
CA LEU A 78 4.95 -6.55 7.85
C LEU A 78 5.79 -7.59 8.60
N LEU A 79 7.13 -7.51 8.51
CA LEU A 79 8.06 -8.39 9.22
C LEU A 79 8.01 -8.23 10.75
N SER A 80 7.58 -7.07 11.23
CA SER A 80 7.46 -6.78 12.67
C SER A 80 6.13 -7.23 13.28
N ARG A 81 5.17 -7.69 12.46
CA ARG A 81 3.84 -8.07 12.94
C ARG A 81 3.91 -9.31 13.82
N PRO A 82 3.07 -9.41 14.88
CA PRO A 82 2.99 -10.61 15.70
C PRO A 82 2.45 -11.82 14.92
N ASP A 83 1.70 -11.60 13.84
CA ASP A 83 1.12 -12.64 13.00
C ASP A 83 1.86 -12.87 11.67
N THR A 84 3.14 -12.49 11.60
CA THR A 84 4.03 -12.67 10.42
C THR A 84 4.08 -14.10 9.89
N ALA A 85 3.77 -15.11 10.71
CA ALA A 85 3.75 -16.51 10.28
C ALA A 85 2.50 -16.90 9.46
N LYS A 86 1.45 -16.07 9.42
CA LYS A 86 0.23 -16.34 8.62
C LYS A 86 0.53 -16.27 7.13
N ALA A 87 -0.16 -17.11 6.36
CA ALA A 87 0.08 -17.26 4.92
C ALA A 87 -0.08 -15.93 4.17
N GLU A 88 -1.13 -15.17 4.49
CA GLU A 88 -1.45 -13.90 3.83
C GLU A 88 -0.42 -12.80 4.15
N VAL A 89 0.14 -12.79 5.36
CA VAL A 89 1.22 -11.83 5.70
C VAL A 89 2.51 -12.21 4.97
N ARG A 90 2.82 -13.51 4.88
CA ARG A 90 3.97 -13.99 4.11
C ARG A 90 3.83 -13.68 2.63
N GLU A 91 2.65 -13.86 2.06
CA GLU A 91 2.35 -13.51 0.67
C GLU A 91 2.62 -12.03 0.41
N LEU A 92 2.19 -11.14 1.30
CA LEU A 92 2.50 -9.71 1.20
C LEU A 92 4.01 -9.42 1.29
N ILE A 93 4.73 -10.11 2.16
CA ILE A 93 6.19 -9.94 2.28
C ILE A 93 6.88 -10.38 0.98
N VAL A 94 6.48 -11.51 0.41
CA VAL A 94 7.00 -12.00 -0.88
C VAL A 94 6.67 -11.02 -2.00
N ALA A 95 5.44 -10.50 -2.06
CA ALA A 95 5.06 -9.49 -3.04
C ALA A 95 5.94 -8.24 -2.94
N CYS A 96 6.24 -7.77 -1.72
CA CYS A 96 7.17 -6.66 -1.51
C CYS A 96 8.58 -6.99 -2.01
N GLU A 97 9.08 -8.20 -1.74
CA GLU A 97 10.40 -8.64 -2.21
C GLU A 97 10.48 -8.74 -3.73
N ASP A 98 9.40 -9.16 -4.38
CA ASP A 98 9.33 -9.23 -5.83
C ASP A 98 9.27 -7.84 -6.46
N TYR A 99 8.51 -6.92 -5.88
CA TYR A 99 8.48 -5.52 -6.31
C TYR A 99 9.85 -4.86 -6.24
N LEU A 100 10.63 -5.11 -5.17
CA LEU A 100 11.96 -4.51 -4.98
C LEU A 100 13.04 -5.07 -5.90
N LYS A 101 12.76 -6.14 -6.67
CA LYS A 101 13.66 -6.68 -7.69
C LYS A 101 13.49 -5.98 -9.04
N VAL A 102 12.38 -5.27 -9.23
CA VAL A 102 12.05 -4.49 -10.42
C VAL A 102 12.78 -3.16 -10.39
#